data_AF-A0A3Q3FBM7-F1
#
_entry.id   AF-A0A3Q3FBM7-F1
#
_cell.length_a   1.000
_cell.length_b   1.000
_cell.length_c   1.000
_cell.angle_alpha   90.00
_cell.angle_beta   90.00
_cell.angle_gamma   90.00
#
_symmetry.space_group_name_H-M   'P 1'
#
loop_
_entity.id
_entity.type
_entity.pdbx_description
1 polymer ?
#
loop_
_entity_poly.entity_id
_entity_poly.type
_entity_poly.pdbx_seq_one_letter_code
_entity_poly.pdbx_strand_id
1 'polypeptide(L)'
;MSDVKKYREAVGSLIYLTTCTRPDLSFVVSKLSQHFTEPTEEQWTTVKHVLRYLKSTSEKELCYRQCENEKLGLQAFSDADWAADVRDRRSTTGYCVSLKCLRSCSLSEISCSSLASALKSNPSHLRCLNLINNKLQDSGVKLLSDFLQSPNCRLETLRSVLFFSVCVLHLMCLIINNNKFCGWVAERRLCLLYAEAEISCSSLASALKSNPSHLRDLDLSFNKLQDSGVKLLSDFLQSPNCRLETLRLWRCSLSEISCSSLVSALKSNPSHLRKLDLSINELQDSGVKLLSDFLQSPNCRLETLRSVLFFSVCVLHLMSLKSNPSHLRELNLSNNKLQDSGVKLLSDFLQSPNCRLETLRLWRCCLSEISCSSLVSALKSNPSHLRELDLNFNKLQDSGVKLLSDLQKNPDYRLETLR
;
A
#
# COMPACT_ATOMS: atom_id res chain seq x y z
N MET A 1 55.52 -11.07 -1.57
CA MET A 1 55.26 -9.92 -2.47
C MET A 1 55.87 -8.65 -1.86
N SER A 2 56.41 -7.73 -2.65
CA SER A 2 57.15 -6.56 -2.13
C SER A 2 56.28 -5.42 -1.56
N ASP A 3 55.00 -5.34 -1.93
CA ASP A 3 54.12 -4.22 -1.51
C ASP A 3 52.76 -4.70 -0.97
N VAL A 4 52.79 -5.33 0.21
CA VAL A 4 51.61 -5.89 0.91
C VAL A 4 50.51 -4.84 1.10
N LYS A 5 50.87 -3.56 1.24
CA LYS A 5 49.93 -2.45 1.39
C LYS A 5 49.05 -2.30 0.14
N LYS A 6 49.65 -2.28 -1.06
CA LYS A 6 48.89 -2.21 -2.32
C LYS A 6 47.95 -3.38 -2.52
N TYR A 7 48.33 -4.59 -2.11
CA TYR A 7 47.44 -5.75 -2.16
C TYR A 7 46.20 -5.55 -1.28
N ARG A 8 46.39 -5.10 -0.03
CA ARG A 8 45.29 -4.83 0.90
C ARG A 8 44.35 -3.76 0.38
N GLU A 9 44.88 -2.66 -0.16
CA GLU A 9 44.09 -1.57 -0.73
C GLU A 9 43.26 -2.04 -1.94
N ALA A 10 43.86 -2.81 -2.85
CA ALA A 10 43.18 -3.34 -4.02
C ALA A 10 42.08 -4.33 -3.64
N VAL A 11 42.37 -5.31 -2.77
CA VAL A 11 41.38 -6.29 -2.31
C VAL A 11 40.28 -5.61 -1.49
N GLY A 12 40.59 -4.62 -0.67
CA GLY A 12 39.60 -3.82 0.06
C GLY A 12 38.63 -3.10 -0.88
N SER A 13 39.14 -2.52 -1.96
CA SER A 13 38.31 -1.88 -2.99
C SER A 13 37.43 -2.88 -3.74
N LEU A 14 37.94 -4.09 -4.00
CA LEU A 14 37.16 -5.17 -4.61
C LEU A 14 36.03 -5.68 -3.68
N ILE A 15 36.25 -5.73 -2.36
CA ILE A 15 35.21 -6.08 -1.37
C ILE A 15 34.03 -5.08 -1.40
N TYR A 16 34.33 -3.79 -1.58
CA TYR A 16 33.29 -2.79 -1.74
C TYR A 16 32.46 -3.06 -3.00
N LEU A 17 33.12 -3.32 -4.14
CA LEU A 17 32.45 -3.63 -5.40
C LEU A 17 31.58 -4.89 -5.32
N THR A 18 32.04 -5.95 -4.64
CA THR A 18 31.24 -7.18 -4.46
C THR A 18 29.94 -6.96 -3.69
N THR A 19 29.97 -6.01 -2.75
CA THR A 19 28.81 -5.74 -1.88
C THR A 19 27.79 -4.84 -2.56
N CYS A 20 28.26 -3.93 -3.44
CA CYS A 20 27.42 -2.88 -4.01
C CYS A 20 26.94 -3.17 -5.44
N THR A 21 27.82 -3.59 -6.33
CA THR A 21 27.54 -3.54 -7.79
C THR A 21 27.93 -4.80 -8.56
N ARG A 22 28.86 -5.61 -8.02
CA ARG A 22 29.47 -6.76 -8.71
C ARG A 22 29.48 -8.02 -7.85
N PRO A 23 28.30 -8.56 -7.47
CA PRO A 23 28.22 -9.78 -6.66
C PRO A 23 28.85 -11.00 -7.35
N ASP A 24 29.02 -10.97 -8.68
CA ASP A 24 29.74 -12.00 -9.44
C ASP A 24 31.22 -12.15 -9.03
N LEU A 25 31.81 -11.13 -8.40
CA LEU A 25 33.18 -11.19 -7.87
C LEU A 25 33.28 -11.82 -6.47
N SER A 26 32.15 -12.11 -5.81
CA SER A 26 32.09 -12.48 -4.39
C SER A 26 33.03 -13.64 -4.04
N PHE A 27 33.02 -14.70 -4.85
CA PHE A 27 33.84 -15.89 -4.63
C PHE A 27 35.35 -15.59 -4.69
N VAL A 28 35.82 -14.96 -5.77
CA VAL A 28 37.25 -14.71 -5.98
C VAL A 28 37.79 -13.71 -4.97
N VAL A 29 37.02 -12.68 -4.63
CA VAL A 29 37.40 -11.68 -3.63
C VAL A 29 37.44 -12.29 -2.22
N SER A 30 36.51 -13.20 -1.90
CA SER A 30 36.52 -13.95 -0.64
C SER A 30 37.83 -14.74 -0.49
N LYS A 31 38.26 -15.48 -1.52
CA LYS A 31 39.55 -16.21 -1.48
C LYS A 31 40.76 -15.29 -1.39
N LEU A 32 40.75 -14.15 -2.09
CA LEU A 32 41.84 -13.16 -2.00
C LEU A 32 41.93 -12.50 -0.61
N SER A 33 40.79 -12.27 0.04
CA SER A 33 40.73 -11.66 1.38
C SER A 33 41.34 -12.53 2.48
N GLN A 34 41.42 -13.85 2.27
CA GLN A 34 42.04 -14.77 3.23
C GLN A 34 43.56 -14.57 3.35
N HIS A 35 44.19 -13.87 2.40
CA HIS A 35 45.64 -13.68 2.32
C HIS A 35 46.10 -12.24 2.64
N PHE A 36 45.38 -11.51 3.50
CA PHE A 36 45.75 -10.12 3.86
C PHE A 36 47.08 -10.01 4.61
N THR A 37 47.42 -10.98 5.44
CA THR A 37 48.62 -10.92 6.28
C THR A 37 49.88 -11.15 5.45
N GLU A 38 49.87 -12.19 4.60
CA GLU A 38 51.03 -12.63 3.81
C GLU A 38 50.63 -13.01 2.37
N PRO A 39 50.45 -12.03 1.48
CA PRO A 39 50.13 -12.28 0.08
C PRO A 39 51.36 -12.69 -0.74
N THR A 40 51.15 -13.66 -1.62
CA THR A 40 52.10 -14.18 -2.62
C THR A 40 51.96 -13.43 -3.96
N GLU A 41 52.98 -13.53 -4.81
CA GLU A 41 52.93 -12.95 -6.18
C GLU A 41 51.84 -13.59 -7.05
N GLU A 42 51.48 -14.83 -6.77
CA GLU A 42 50.38 -15.53 -7.44
C GLU A 42 49.03 -14.86 -7.14
N GLN A 43 48.73 -14.61 -5.86
CA GLN A 43 47.50 -13.91 -5.46
C GLN A 43 47.44 -12.49 -6.02
N TRP A 44 48.58 -11.80 -6.09
CA TRP A 44 48.65 -10.48 -6.73
C TRP A 44 48.35 -10.52 -8.24
N THR A 45 48.80 -11.57 -8.91
CA THR A 45 48.47 -11.81 -10.32
C THR A 45 46.97 -12.03 -10.50
N THR A 46 46.33 -12.75 -9.58
CA THR A 46 44.87 -12.93 -9.55
C THR A 46 44.13 -11.62 -9.31
N VAL A 47 44.58 -10.75 -8.39
CA VAL A 47 44.02 -9.39 -8.22
C VAL A 47 44.08 -8.60 -9.52
N LYS A 48 45.23 -8.58 -10.20
CA LYS A 48 45.38 -7.91 -11.51
C LYS A 48 44.47 -8.51 -12.58
N HIS A 49 44.15 -9.79 -12.50
CA HIS A 49 43.22 -10.44 -13.42
C HIS A 49 41.78 -9.98 -13.15
N VAL A 50 41.36 -9.92 -11.88
CA VAL A 50 40.04 -9.39 -11.49
C VAL A 50 39.87 -7.93 -11.93
N LEU A 51 40.89 -7.10 -11.75
CA LEU A 51 40.86 -5.70 -12.20
C LEU A 51 40.77 -5.57 -13.73
N ARG A 52 41.44 -6.45 -14.49
CA ARG A 52 41.30 -6.50 -15.95
C ARG A 52 39.90 -6.96 -16.38
N TYR A 53 39.34 -7.95 -15.70
CA TYR A 53 37.96 -8.39 -15.93
C TYR A 53 36.97 -7.25 -15.69
N LEU A 54 37.07 -6.54 -14.56
CA LEU A 54 36.28 -5.35 -14.25
C LEU A 54 36.36 -4.29 -15.35
N LYS A 55 37.57 -4.01 -15.86
CA LYS A 55 37.77 -3.06 -16.96
C LYS A 55 37.10 -3.52 -18.26
N SER A 56 37.15 -4.82 -18.56
CA SER A 56 36.54 -5.37 -19.78
C SER A 56 35.02 -5.54 -19.71
N THR A 57 34.44 -5.52 -18.51
CA THR A 57 33.00 -5.67 -18.29
C THR A 57 32.39 -4.44 -17.62
N SER A 58 32.99 -3.26 -17.78
CA SER A 58 32.51 -2.03 -17.15
C SER A 58 31.12 -1.61 -17.63
N GLU A 59 30.75 -2.00 -18.85
CA GLU A 59 29.45 -1.71 -19.47
C GLU A 59 28.41 -2.82 -19.28
N LYS A 60 28.78 -3.93 -18.62
CA LYS A 60 27.85 -5.05 -18.37
C LYS A 60 27.17 -4.85 -17.03
N GLU A 61 25.84 -4.93 -17.02
CA GLU A 61 25.01 -4.77 -15.82
C GLU A 61 24.23 -6.05 -15.50
N LEU A 62 24.01 -6.30 -14.21
CA LEU A 62 23.10 -7.34 -13.74
C LEU A 62 21.66 -6.83 -13.82
N CYS A 63 20.88 -7.37 -14.75
CA CYS A 63 19.49 -6.99 -14.95
C CYS A 63 18.55 -7.89 -14.12
N TYR A 64 17.99 -7.37 -13.02
CA TYR A 64 16.94 -8.07 -12.28
C TYR A 64 15.57 -7.75 -12.88
N ARG A 65 14.89 -8.76 -13.46
CA ARG A 65 13.56 -8.57 -14.04
C ARG A 65 12.47 -8.56 -12.96
N GLN A 66 11.49 -7.68 -13.13
CA GLN A 66 10.25 -7.67 -12.33
C GLN A 66 9.47 -8.97 -12.59
N CYS A 67 8.95 -9.59 -11.53
CA CYS A 67 8.14 -10.80 -11.63
C CYS A 67 6.70 -10.41 -11.29
N GLU A 68 5.79 -10.52 -12.25
CA GLU A 68 4.41 -10.02 -12.15
C GLU A 68 3.45 -10.95 -11.39
N ASN A 69 3.89 -12.16 -11.00
CA ASN A 69 3.06 -13.12 -10.28
C ASN A 69 3.39 -13.15 -8.78
N GLU A 70 2.42 -12.76 -7.97
CA GLU A 70 2.46 -12.73 -6.51
C GLU A 70 2.73 -14.12 -5.90
N LYS A 71 3.97 -14.35 -5.42
CA LYS A 71 4.30 -15.17 -4.26
C LYS A 71 5.47 -14.51 -3.51
N LEU A 72 5.49 -14.59 -2.18
CA LEU A 72 6.54 -14.05 -1.30
C LEU A 72 7.92 -14.34 -1.91
N GLY A 73 8.66 -13.30 -2.28
CA GLY A 73 9.99 -13.44 -2.83
C GLY A 73 11.05 -13.13 -1.79
N LEU A 74 11.11 -13.87 -0.68
CA LEU A 74 12.39 -14.10 0.00
C LEU A 74 13.04 -15.25 -0.76
N GLN A 75 13.82 -14.92 -1.78
CA GLN A 75 14.61 -15.93 -2.48
C GLN A 75 15.99 -15.93 -1.88
N ALA A 76 16.28 -16.96 -1.08
CA ALA A 76 17.60 -17.26 -0.56
C ALA A 76 18.19 -18.40 -1.39
N PHE A 77 19.24 -18.11 -2.15
CA PHE A 77 20.09 -19.12 -2.75
C PHE A 77 21.28 -19.31 -1.84
N SER A 78 21.66 -20.55 -1.56
CA SER A 78 22.84 -20.88 -0.79
C SER A 78 23.58 -21.98 -1.53
N ASP A 79 24.86 -21.75 -1.79
CA ASP A 79 25.78 -22.76 -2.28
C ASP A 79 26.81 -23.01 -1.17
N ALA A 80 26.82 -24.24 -0.65
CA ALA A 80 27.78 -24.67 0.35
C ALA A 80 28.55 -25.85 -0.22
N ASP A 81 29.87 -25.71 -0.33
CA ASP A 81 30.74 -26.83 -0.61
C ASP A 81 31.19 -27.49 0.71
N TRP A 82 31.34 -28.81 0.71
CA TRP A 82 31.79 -29.53 1.90
C TRP A 82 33.28 -29.81 1.83
N ALA A 83 34.04 -29.15 2.71
CA ALA A 83 35.49 -29.32 2.86
C ALA A 83 36.28 -29.14 1.54
N ALA A 84 35.85 -28.22 0.68
CA ALA A 84 36.50 -27.99 -0.61
C ALA A 84 37.89 -27.36 -0.46
N ASP A 85 38.18 -26.70 0.66
CA ASP A 85 39.55 -26.26 0.92
C ASP A 85 40.44 -27.47 1.24
N VAL A 86 41.36 -27.77 0.34
CA VAL A 86 42.25 -28.93 0.45
C VAL A 86 43.26 -28.77 1.60
N ARG A 87 43.49 -27.53 2.09
CA ARG A 87 44.51 -27.23 3.10
C ARG A 87 43.99 -27.31 4.53
N ASP A 88 42.84 -26.74 4.80
CA ASP A 88 42.26 -26.69 6.15
C ASP A 88 40.90 -27.40 6.27
N ARG A 89 40.43 -28.00 5.17
CA ARG A 89 39.16 -28.74 5.08
C ARG A 89 37.94 -27.89 5.46
N ARG A 90 38.05 -26.56 5.37
CA ARG A 90 36.92 -25.66 5.61
C ARG A 90 35.95 -25.67 4.43
N SER A 91 34.68 -25.55 4.76
CA SER A 91 33.59 -25.33 3.82
C SER A 91 33.54 -23.87 3.37
N THR A 92 33.32 -23.65 2.08
CA THR A 92 33.00 -22.34 1.51
C THR A 92 31.48 -22.25 1.34
N THR A 93 30.88 -21.18 1.84
CA THR A 93 29.44 -20.93 1.71
C THR A 93 29.21 -19.57 1.06
N GLY A 94 28.50 -19.54 -0.06
CA GLY A 94 27.90 -18.35 -0.63
C GLY A 94 26.40 -18.31 -0.38
N TYR A 95 25.85 -17.11 -0.26
CA TYR A 95 24.39 -16.95 -0.21
C TYR A 95 23.97 -15.64 -0.89
N CYS A 96 22.79 -15.66 -1.50
CA CYS A 96 22.15 -14.49 -2.09
C CYS A 96 20.70 -14.43 -1.61
N VAL A 97 20.31 -13.31 -0.98
CA VAL A 97 18.95 -13.10 -0.48
C VAL A 97 18.33 -11.91 -1.19
N SER A 98 17.28 -12.15 -2.00
CA SER A 98 16.47 -11.10 -2.63
C SER A 98 15.21 -10.87 -1.83
N LEU A 99 14.87 -9.60 -1.55
CA LEU A 99 13.69 -9.17 -0.78
C LEU A 99 12.85 -8.21 -1.62
N LYS A 100 11.74 -8.70 -2.18
CA LYS A 100 10.82 -7.89 -3.02
C LYS A 100 9.58 -7.37 -2.27
N CYS A 101 9.21 -7.97 -1.14
CA CYS A 101 8.03 -7.59 -0.35
C CYS A 101 8.19 -8.04 1.11
N LEU A 102 8.03 -7.12 2.07
CA LEU A 102 8.16 -7.39 3.51
C LEU A 102 6.81 -7.64 4.19
N ARG A 103 5.74 -7.86 3.41
CA ARG A 103 4.40 -8.12 3.95
C ARG A 103 4.41 -9.38 4.83
N SER A 104 3.81 -9.31 6.02
CA SER A 104 3.66 -10.46 6.93
C SER A 104 4.95 -11.09 7.44
N CYS A 105 6.07 -10.35 7.46
CA CYS A 105 7.37 -10.86 7.93
C CYS A 105 7.53 -10.85 9.46
N SER A 106 6.51 -10.41 10.22
CA SER A 106 6.58 -10.28 11.68
C SER A 106 7.83 -9.51 12.14
N LEU A 107 8.17 -8.42 11.44
CA LEU A 107 9.37 -7.63 11.73
C LEU A 107 9.37 -7.21 13.20
N SER A 108 10.42 -7.62 13.91
CA SER A 108 10.73 -7.16 15.27
C SER A 108 11.34 -5.76 15.25
N GLU A 109 11.47 -5.12 16.41
CA GLU A 109 12.16 -3.83 16.54
C GLU A 109 13.59 -3.85 15.99
N ILE A 110 14.33 -4.94 16.24
CA ILE A 110 15.69 -5.16 15.71
C ILE A 110 15.68 -5.31 14.18
N SER A 111 14.63 -5.95 13.64
CA SER A 111 14.46 -6.08 12.19
C SER A 111 14.12 -4.73 11.56
N CYS A 112 13.39 -3.86 12.27
CA CYS A 112 13.08 -2.50 11.83
C CYS A 112 14.31 -1.60 11.82
N SER A 113 15.19 -1.70 12.81
CA SER A 113 16.46 -0.94 12.81
C SER A 113 17.42 -1.40 11.72
N SER A 114 17.47 -2.70 11.44
CA SER A 114 18.22 -3.29 10.32
C SER A 114 17.63 -2.86 8.97
N LEU A 115 16.31 -2.85 8.85
CA LEU A 115 15.63 -2.31 7.66
C LEU A 115 15.94 -0.82 7.48
N ALA A 116 15.84 -0.04 8.55
CA ALA A 116 16.09 1.40 8.49
C ALA A 116 17.53 1.73 8.10
N SER A 117 18.51 0.99 8.60
CA SER A 117 19.91 1.14 8.19
C SER A 117 20.12 0.75 6.73
N ALA A 118 19.50 -0.34 6.27
CA ALA A 118 19.50 -0.71 4.84
C ALA A 118 18.85 0.38 3.96
N LEU A 119 17.69 0.92 4.39
CA LEU A 119 16.98 2.00 3.72
C LEU A 119 17.81 3.30 3.67
N LYS A 120 18.49 3.65 4.77
CA LYS A 120 19.39 4.82 4.84
C LYS A 120 20.64 4.66 3.98
N SER A 121 21.12 3.43 3.76
CA SER A 121 22.31 3.18 2.94
C SER A 121 22.08 3.39 1.44
N ASN A 122 20.87 3.14 0.93
CA ASN A 122 20.54 3.24 -0.50
C ASN A 122 19.13 3.82 -0.76
N PRO A 123 18.84 5.06 -0.32
CA PRO A 123 17.49 5.64 -0.35
C PRO A 123 16.96 6.01 -1.74
N SER A 124 17.85 6.13 -2.74
CA SER A 124 17.53 6.62 -4.09
C SER A 124 16.87 5.57 -5.00
N HIS A 125 17.06 4.28 -4.71
CA HIS A 125 16.61 3.19 -5.58
C HIS A 125 15.24 2.61 -5.17
N LEU A 126 14.85 2.78 -3.90
CA LEU A 126 13.59 2.21 -3.43
C LEU A 126 12.39 3.10 -3.83
N ARG A 127 11.56 2.57 -4.73
CA ARG A 127 10.32 3.23 -5.18
C ARG A 127 9.07 2.70 -4.48
N CYS A 128 9.09 1.47 -4.01
CA CYS A 128 7.94 0.83 -3.37
C CYS A 128 8.36 0.12 -2.09
N LEU A 129 7.64 0.39 -1.01
CA LEU A 129 7.83 -0.23 0.29
C LEU A 129 6.48 -0.70 0.82
N ASN A 130 6.31 -2.03 0.89
CA ASN A 130 5.12 -2.65 1.44
C ASN A 130 5.45 -3.40 2.73
N LEU A 131 4.92 -2.86 3.83
CA LEU A 131 5.07 -3.33 5.19
C LEU A 131 3.73 -3.73 5.80
N ILE A 132 2.71 -3.97 4.99
CA ILE A 132 1.41 -4.44 5.46
C ILE A 132 1.57 -5.71 6.32
N ASN A 133 0.77 -5.80 7.39
CA ASN A 133 0.73 -6.95 8.29
C ASN A 133 2.07 -7.25 8.99
N ASN A 134 2.86 -6.20 9.29
CA ASN A 134 3.98 -6.27 10.22
C ASN A 134 3.58 -5.63 11.56
N LYS A 135 4.25 -6.05 12.64
CA LYS A 135 4.05 -5.45 13.97
C LYS A 135 4.99 -4.27 14.16
N LEU A 136 4.86 -3.28 13.28
CA LEU A 136 5.61 -2.03 13.38
C LEU A 136 5.07 -1.26 14.59
N GLN A 137 5.72 -1.45 15.74
CA GLN A 137 5.56 -0.60 16.92
C GLN A 137 6.07 0.82 16.60
N ASP A 138 5.94 1.75 17.54
CA ASP A 138 6.30 3.16 17.35
C ASP A 138 7.75 3.40 16.93
N SER A 139 8.68 2.57 17.42
CA SER A 139 10.07 2.62 16.98
C SER A 139 10.21 2.33 15.47
N GLY A 140 9.41 1.42 14.92
CA GLY A 140 9.35 1.15 13.48
C GLY A 140 8.79 2.33 12.68
N VAL A 141 7.77 3.02 13.19
CA VAL A 141 7.17 4.20 12.54
C VAL A 141 8.12 5.39 12.55
N LYS A 142 8.81 5.61 13.67
CA LYS A 142 9.83 6.65 13.79
C LYS A 142 10.96 6.42 12.80
N LEU A 143 11.44 5.18 12.69
CA LEU A 143 12.48 4.81 11.74
C LEU A 143 12.02 4.98 10.27
N LEU A 144 10.77 4.66 9.96
CA LEU A 144 10.17 4.96 8.65
C LEU A 144 10.09 6.46 8.38
N SER A 145 9.72 7.23 9.40
CA SER A 145 9.64 8.69 9.32
C SER A 145 11.01 9.30 9.04
N ASP A 146 12.06 8.86 9.74
CA ASP A 146 13.45 9.26 9.47
C ASP A 146 13.87 8.98 8.01
N PHE A 147 13.49 7.81 7.49
CA PHE A 147 13.79 7.45 6.10
C PHE A 147 13.06 8.36 5.10
N LEU A 148 11.77 8.61 5.33
CA LEU A 148 10.96 9.50 4.48
C LEU A 148 11.46 10.96 4.52
N GLN A 149 12.01 11.41 5.66
CA GLN A 149 12.65 12.72 5.79
C GLN A 149 13.97 12.84 5.01
N SER A 150 14.57 11.74 4.59
CA SER A 150 15.81 11.79 3.81
C SER A 150 15.58 12.51 2.48
N PRO A 151 16.41 13.50 2.12
CA PRO A 151 16.26 14.23 0.85
C PRO A 151 16.50 13.34 -0.38
N ASN A 152 17.19 12.21 -0.18
CA ASN A 152 17.46 11.23 -1.23
C ASN A 152 16.37 10.15 -1.34
N CYS A 153 15.35 10.17 -0.46
CA CYS A 153 14.24 9.24 -0.54
C CYS A 153 13.41 9.53 -1.81
N ARG A 154 13.27 8.52 -2.65
CA ARG A 154 12.49 8.58 -3.89
C ARG A 154 11.28 7.65 -3.87
N LEU A 155 10.76 7.37 -2.67
CA LEU A 155 9.65 6.44 -2.48
C LEU A 155 8.37 6.98 -3.11
N GLU A 156 7.76 6.18 -3.99
CA GLU A 156 6.54 6.49 -4.71
C GLU A 156 5.33 5.76 -4.10
N THR A 157 5.55 4.58 -3.52
CA THR A 157 4.51 3.78 -2.88
C THR A 157 4.92 3.39 -1.47
N LEU A 158 4.11 3.78 -0.49
CA LEU A 158 4.22 3.33 0.90
C LEU A 158 2.93 2.63 1.30
N ARG A 159 3.05 1.37 1.71
CA ARG A 159 1.93 0.63 2.31
C ARG A 159 2.35 0.13 3.67
N SER A 160 1.65 0.54 4.73
CA SER A 160 2.03 0.20 6.09
C SER A 160 0.80 -0.05 6.95
N VAL A 161 0.77 -1.21 7.60
CA VAL A 161 -0.14 -1.48 8.71
C VAL A 161 0.67 -1.38 10.00
N LEU A 162 0.53 -0.25 10.68
CA LEU A 162 0.98 0.06 12.02
C LEU A 162 0.08 -0.67 13.02
N PHE A 163 0.37 -1.95 13.26
CA PHE A 163 -0.23 -2.65 14.39
C PHE A 163 0.34 -2.11 15.70
N PHE A 164 -0.44 -1.30 16.40
CA PHE A 164 -0.19 -1.00 17.81
C PHE A 164 -0.36 -2.26 18.66
N SER A 165 0.55 -2.43 19.61
CA SER A 165 0.66 -3.62 20.44
C SER A 165 -0.50 -3.74 21.45
N VAL A 166 -0.89 -4.99 21.68
CA VAL A 166 -1.77 -5.53 22.74
C VAL A 166 -3.28 -5.16 22.65
N CYS A 167 -4.12 -6.21 22.74
CA CYS A 167 -5.60 -6.19 22.86
C CYS A 167 -6.51 -6.16 21.60
N VAL A 168 -6.08 -6.57 20.40
CA VAL A 168 -7.06 -6.79 19.28
C VAL A 168 -7.57 -8.24 19.21
N LEU A 169 -6.82 -9.24 19.69
CA LEU A 169 -7.31 -10.64 19.68
C LEU A 169 -8.48 -10.87 20.65
N HIS A 170 -8.57 -10.11 21.75
CA HIS A 170 -9.69 -10.25 22.70
C HIS A 170 -10.97 -9.56 22.20
N LEU A 171 -10.87 -8.51 21.37
CA LEU A 171 -12.02 -7.79 20.84
C LEU A 171 -12.61 -8.47 19.58
N MET A 172 -11.78 -9.17 18.79
CA MET A 172 -12.27 -9.96 17.66
C MET A 172 -13.09 -11.19 18.08
N CYS A 173 -12.87 -11.75 19.28
CA CYS A 173 -13.73 -12.81 19.83
C CYS A 173 -15.07 -12.29 20.37
N LEU A 174 -15.15 -11.03 20.83
CA LEU A 174 -16.38 -10.45 21.40
C LEU A 174 -17.36 -9.94 20.33
N ILE A 175 -16.90 -9.53 19.15
CA ILE A 175 -17.79 -9.01 18.09
C ILE A 175 -18.45 -10.15 17.29
N ILE A 176 -17.94 -11.38 17.37
CA ILE A 176 -18.53 -12.55 16.71
C ILE A 176 -19.52 -13.30 17.63
N ASN A 177 -19.43 -13.15 18.95
CA ASN A 177 -20.30 -13.86 19.90
C ASN A 177 -21.02 -12.91 20.88
N ASN A 178 -22.22 -12.49 20.46
CA ASN A 178 -23.37 -12.10 21.30
C ASN A 178 -23.27 -10.90 22.28
N ASN A 179 -24.15 -9.92 22.00
CA ASN A 179 -24.94 -9.10 22.94
C ASN A 179 -24.64 -9.24 24.46
N LYS A 180 -23.97 -8.24 25.06
CA LYS A 180 -24.43 -7.44 26.22
C LYS A 180 -23.34 -6.48 26.74
N PHE A 181 -23.78 -5.27 27.07
CA PHE A 181 -23.02 -4.17 27.70
C PHE A 181 -22.77 -4.44 29.19
N CYS A 182 -21.56 -4.11 29.69
CA CYS A 182 -21.17 -3.76 31.08
C CYS A 182 -19.61 -3.78 31.11
N GLY A 183 -18.81 -2.92 31.75
CA GLY A 183 -18.97 -1.82 32.69
C GLY A 183 -17.61 -1.65 33.41
N TRP A 184 -16.99 -0.47 33.29
CA TRP A 184 -16.09 0.22 34.24
C TRP A 184 -14.99 -0.55 35.02
N VAL A 185 -13.73 -0.62 34.52
CA VAL A 185 -12.46 -0.57 35.33
C VAL A 185 -11.23 -0.01 34.55
N ALA A 186 -11.37 0.59 33.35
CA ALA A 186 -10.21 0.74 32.45
C ALA A 186 -9.52 2.13 32.40
N GLU A 187 -9.89 3.12 33.21
CA GLU A 187 -9.50 4.51 32.95
C GLU A 187 -8.03 4.89 33.20
N ARG A 188 -7.27 4.19 34.06
CA ARG A 188 -5.87 4.60 34.35
C ARG A 188 -4.79 3.97 33.46
N ARG A 189 -5.06 2.84 32.79
CA ARG A 189 -4.12 2.22 31.82
C ARG A 189 -4.40 2.62 30.37
N LEU A 190 -5.62 3.08 30.05
CA LEU A 190 -5.93 3.60 28.72
C LEU A 190 -5.20 4.92 28.43
N CYS A 191 -5.03 5.84 29.40
CA CYS A 191 -4.36 7.13 29.14
C CYS A 191 -2.88 7.02 28.71
N LEU A 192 -2.15 6.00 29.14
CA LEU A 192 -0.75 5.80 28.71
C LEU A 192 -0.68 5.14 27.31
N LEU A 193 -1.61 4.25 26.98
CA LEU A 193 -1.72 3.64 25.64
C LEU A 193 -2.25 4.61 24.57
N TYR A 194 -3.06 5.61 24.96
CA TYR A 194 -3.54 6.65 24.05
C TYR A 194 -2.43 7.64 23.64
N ALA A 195 -1.49 7.95 24.53
CA ALA A 195 -0.39 8.88 24.25
C ALA A 195 0.66 8.33 23.27
N GLU A 196 0.85 7.01 23.23
CA GLU A 196 1.86 6.37 22.37
C GLU A 196 1.48 6.41 20.87
N ALA A 197 0.18 6.27 20.54
CA ALA A 197 -0.30 6.31 19.15
C ALA A 197 -0.21 7.70 18.49
N GLU A 198 -0.26 8.77 19.28
CA GLU A 198 -0.26 10.16 18.81
C GLU A 198 1.15 10.62 18.34
N ILE A 199 2.21 10.14 19.00
CA ILE A 199 3.61 10.46 18.67
C ILE A 199 4.03 9.83 17.32
N SER A 200 3.47 8.67 17.01
CA SER A 200 3.75 7.90 15.79
C SER A 200 3.21 8.61 14.53
N CYS A 201 1.96 9.08 14.58
CA CYS A 201 1.30 9.71 13.44
C CYS A 201 1.86 11.12 13.14
N SER A 202 2.23 11.88 14.19
CA SER A 202 2.89 13.19 14.04
C SER A 202 4.26 13.07 13.38
N SER A 203 5.04 12.06 13.77
CA SER A 203 6.33 11.76 13.14
C SER A 203 6.16 11.46 11.65
N LEU A 204 5.23 10.58 11.29
CA LEU A 204 4.97 10.22 9.89
C LEU A 204 4.48 11.43 9.06
N ALA A 205 3.53 12.21 9.60
CA ALA A 205 3.01 13.38 8.90
C ALA A 205 4.08 14.46 8.69
N SER A 206 4.94 14.69 9.69
CA SER A 206 6.08 15.61 9.55
C SER A 206 7.04 15.15 8.45
N ALA A 207 7.29 13.84 8.37
CA ALA A 207 8.14 13.25 7.37
C ALA A 207 7.57 13.42 5.95
N LEU A 208 6.28 13.10 5.77
CA LEU A 208 5.58 13.31 4.51
C LEU A 208 5.60 14.78 4.08
N LYS A 209 5.45 15.73 5.02
CA LYS A 209 5.52 17.16 4.73
C LYS A 209 6.91 17.64 4.31
N SER A 210 7.96 17.02 4.85
CA SER A 210 9.35 17.38 4.54
C SER A 210 9.80 16.96 3.13
N ASN A 211 9.28 15.84 2.62
CA ASN A 211 9.61 15.34 1.27
C ASN A 211 8.36 14.86 0.50
N PRO A 212 7.46 15.78 0.11
CA PRO A 212 6.15 15.43 -0.43
C PRO A 212 6.15 15.05 -1.93
N SER A 213 7.27 15.24 -2.62
CA SER A 213 7.27 15.36 -4.10
C SER A 213 7.20 14.04 -4.87
N HIS A 214 7.56 12.93 -4.22
CA HIS A 214 7.69 11.62 -4.88
C HIS A 214 6.53 10.66 -4.58
N LEU A 215 5.88 10.78 -3.41
CA LEU A 215 4.87 9.82 -2.99
C LEU A 215 3.57 9.97 -3.80
N ARG A 216 3.14 8.87 -4.43
CA ARG A 216 1.93 8.77 -5.26
C ARG A 216 0.87 7.84 -4.66
N ASP A 217 1.29 6.77 -3.99
CA ASP A 217 0.39 5.79 -3.36
C ASP A 217 0.72 5.64 -1.86
N LEU A 218 -0.25 6.01 -1.01
CA LEU A 218 -0.17 5.87 0.43
C LEU A 218 -1.32 5.00 0.94
N ASP A 219 -0.96 3.85 1.52
CA ASP A 219 -1.89 2.95 2.19
C ASP A 219 -1.56 2.87 3.68
N LEU A 220 -2.45 3.45 4.48
CA LEU A 220 -2.41 3.42 5.94
C LEU A 220 -3.62 2.67 6.51
N SER A 221 -4.23 1.78 5.73
CA SER A 221 -5.39 0.99 6.16
C SER A 221 -5.07 0.17 7.42
N PHE A 222 -6.09 -0.09 8.23
CA PHE A 222 -5.99 -0.81 9.52
C PHE A 222 -5.16 -0.11 10.62
N ASN A 223 -4.86 1.18 10.47
CA ASN A 223 -4.15 1.96 11.49
C ASN A 223 -5.14 2.77 12.31
N LYS A 224 -5.03 2.73 13.64
CA LYS A 224 -5.86 3.56 14.54
C LYS A 224 -5.39 5.02 14.51
N LEU A 225 -5.51 5.68 13.36
CA LEU A 225 -5.08 7.08 13.17
C LEU A 225 -5.94 8.04 13.98
N GLN A 226 -7.23 7.74 14.14
CA GLN A 226 -8.23 8.63 14.75
C GLN A 226 -8.26 10.01 14.04
N ASP A 227 -8.98 10.97 14.63
CA ASP A 227 -9.16 12.29 14.04
C ASP A 227 -7.88 13.14 14.07
N SER A 228 -7.06 13.01 15.11
CA SER A 228 -5.80 13.75 15.24
C SER A 228 -4.77 13.33 14.18
N GLY A 229 -4.60 12.03 13.94
CA GLY A 229 -3.73 11.52 12.89
C GLY A 229 -4.18 11.96 11.49
N VAL A 230 -5.49 11.92 11.22
CA VAL A 230 -6.04 12.38 9.93
C VAL A 230 -5.92 13.89 9.75
N LYS A 231 -6.02 14.69 10.81
CA LYS A 231 -5.78 16.13 10.73
C LYS A 231 -4.36 16.43 10.24
N LEU A 232 -3.36 15.72 10.78
CA LEU A 232 -1.97 15.87 10.36
C LEU A 232 -1.74 15.40 8.91
N LEU A 233 -2.39 14.31 8.49
CA LEU A 233 -2.41 13.88 7.09
C LEU A 233 -3.09 14.91 6.18
N SER A 234 -4.14 15.57 6.67
CA SER A 234 -4.85 16.62 5.94
C SER A 234 -3.94 17.83 5.70
N ASP A 235 -3.16 18.24 6.72
CA ASP A 235 -2.16 19.30 6.57
C ASP A 235 -1.09 18.96 5.51
N PHE A 236 -0.72 17.68 5.37
CA PHE A 236 0.16 17.21 4.30
C PHE A 236 -0.51 17.30 2.93
N LEU A 237 -1.78 16.89 2.79
CA LEU A 237 -2.54 16.96 1.54
C LEU A 237 -2.75 18.41 1.06
N GLN A 238 -2.87 19.36 2.00
CA GLN A 238 -2.95 20.80 1.72
C GLN A 238 -1.67 21.38 1.12
N SER A 239 -0.53 20.71 1.31
CA SER A 239 0.76 21.20 0.80
C SER A 239 0.74 21.29 -0.74
N PRO A 240 1.16 22.41 -1.34
CA PRO A 240 1.14 22.59 -2.79
C PRO A 240 2.08 21.63 -3.54
N ASN A 241 3.05 21.05 -2.81
CA ASN A 241 4.00 20.09 -3.36
C ASN A 241 3.53 18.64 -3.21
N CYS A 242 2.37 18.39 -2.58
CA CYS A 242 1.81 17.07 -2.46
C CYS A 242 1.30 16.59 -3.82
N ARG A 243 1.80 15.42 -4.25
CA ARG A 243 1.45 14.80 -5.53
C ARG A 243 0.77 13.44 -5.35
N LEU A 244 0.17 13.22 -4.18
CA LEU A 244 -0.46 11.95 -3.85
C LEU A 244 -1.66 11.70 -4.76
N GLU A 245 -1.68 10.54 -5.41
CA GLU A 245 -2.71 10.11 -6.35
C GLU A 245 -3.66 9.09 -5.73
N THR A 246 -3.16 8.28 -4.80
CA THR A 246 -3.92 7.25 -4.10
C THR A 246 -3.73 7.37 -2.59
N LEU A 247 -4.86 7.44 -1.87
CA LEU A 247 -4.91 7.42 -0.42
C LEU A 247 -5.88 6.33 0.05
N ARG A 248 -5.38 5.38 0.85
CA ARG A 248 -6.21 4.34 1.48
C ARG A 248 -6.15 4.45 3.00
N LEU A 249 -7.31 4.67 3.60
CA LEU A 249 -7.54 4.78 5.03
C LEU A 249 -8.66 3.82 5.46
N TRP A 250 -8.67 2.61 4.87
CA TRP A 250 -9.67 1.60 5.17
C TRP A 250 -9.55 1.17 6.64
N ARG A 251 -10.65 1.23 7.41
CA ARG A 251 -10.69 0.82 8.82
C ARG A 251 -9.63 1.51 9.69
N CYS A 252 -9.66 2.84 9.70
CA CYS A 252 -8.73 3.68 10.47
C CYS A 252 -9.35 4.37 11.70
N SER A 253 -10.57 3.99 12.08
CA SER A 253 -11.34 4.61 13.17
C SER A 253 -11.60 6.10 12.95
N LEU A 254 -11.97 6.47 11.71
CA LEU A 254 -12.25 7.86 11.33
C LEU A 254 -13.68 8.25 11.70
N SER A 255 -13.86 9.49 12.19
CA SER A 255 -15.16 10.09 12.47
C SER A 255 -15.54 11.18 11.45
N GLU A 256 -16.63 11.91 11.70
CA GLU A 256 -17.01 13.11 10.93
C GLU A 256 -15.92 14.19 10.92
N ILE A 257 -15.13 14.31 12.00
CA ILE A 257 -14.08 15.32 12.15
C ILE A 257 -12.93 15.02 11.18
N SER A 258 -12.52 13.75 11.10
CA SER A 258 -11.59 13.25 10.08
C SER A 258 -12.07 13.58 8.67
N CYS A 259 -13.35 13.29 8.38
CA CYS A 259 -13.91 13.51 7.05
C CYS A 259 -13.92 15.00 6.69
N SER A 260 -14.29 15.87 7.63
CA SER A 260 -14.26 17.33 7.45
C SER A 260 -12.85 17.84 7.14
N SER A 261 -11.86 17.36 7.89
CA SER A 261 -10.45 17.72 7.70
C SER A 261 -9.94 17.29 6.31
N LEU A 262 -10.22 16.05 5.91
CA LEU A 262 -9.84 15.52 4.60
C LEU A 262 -10.52 16.29 3.46
N VAL A 263 -11.83 16.50 3.54
CA VAL A 263 -12.57 17.24 2.51
C VAL A 263 -12.06 18.68 2.38
N SER A 264 -11.77 19.34 3.50
CA SER A 264 -11.15 20.67 3.50
C SER A 264 -9.82 20.67 2.74
N ALA A 265 -8.95 19.68 3.02
CA ALA A 265 -7.67 19.55 2.34
C ALA A 265 -7.79 19.25 0.84
N LEU A 266 -8.75 18.41 0.46
CA LEU A 266 -9.00 18.10 -0.95
C LEU A 266 -9.58 19.29 -1.72
N LYS A 267 -10.36 20.16 -1.07
CA LYS A 267 -10.84 21.41 -1.66
C LYS A 267 -9.72 22.42 -1.88
N SER A 268 -8.74 22.50 -0.97
CA SER A 268 -7.62 23.44 -1.10
C SER A 268 -6.57 23.00 -2.11
N ASN A 269 -6.36 21.69 -2.30
CA ASN A 269 -5.39 21.15 -3.27
C ASN A 269 -6.03 20.08 -4.19
N PRO A 270 -6.90 20.48 -5.12
CA PRO A 270 -7.78 19.56 -5.84
C PRO A 270 -7.12 18.76 -6.98
N SER A 271 -5.87 19.00 -7.34
CA SER A 271 -5.35 18.55 -8.64
C SER A 271 -4.82 17.12 -8.73
N HIS A 272 -4.52 16.46 -7.61
CA HIS A 272 -3.66 15.27 -7.61
C HIS A 272 -4.35 13.97 -7.18
N LEU A 273 -5.24 13.98 -6.20
CA LEU A 273 -5.84 12.74 -5.70
C LEU A 273 -6.87 12.17 -6.69
N ARG A 274 -6.67 10.92 -7.10
CA ARG A 274 -7.55 10.16 -8.01
C ARG A 274 -8.28 9.03 -7.32
N LYS A 275 -7.66 8.41 -6.32
CA LYS A 275 -8.21 7.22 -5.65
C LYS A 275 -8.28 7.45 -4.14
N LEU A 276 -9.47 7.30 -3.59
CA LEU A 276 -9.72 7.47 -2.16
C LEU A 276 -10.50 6.27 -1.61
N ASP A 277 -9.95 5.63 -0.58
CA ASP A 277 -10.61 4.57 0.17
C ASP A 277 -10.79 4.99 1.63
N LEU A 278 -12.04 5.22 2.04
CA LEU A 278 -12.46 5.53 3.40
C LEU A 278 -13.39 4.45 3.96
N SER A 279 -13.44 3.27 3.36
CA SER A 279 -14.38 2.23 3.73
C SER A 279 -14.18 1.74 5.18
N ILE A 280 -15.21 1.12 5.76
CA ILE A 280 -15.23 0.58 7.14
C ILE A 280 -14.72 1.60 8.18
N ASN A 281 -15.16 2.86 8.07
CA ASN A 281 -15.00 3.91 9.07
C ASN A 281 -16.36 4.43 9.55
N GLU A 282 -16.38 5.09 10.71
CA GLU A 282 -17.61 5.59 11.35
C GLU A 282 -17.80 7.08 11.04
N LEU A 283 -17.83 7.44 9.76
CA LEU A 283 -17.89 8.84 9.31
C LEU A 283 -19.18 9.58 9.69
N GLN A 284 -20.20 8.84 10.15
CA GLN A 284 -21.56 9.33 10.37
C GLN A 284 -22.21 9.94 9.12
N ASP A 285 -23.49 10.28 9.24
CA ASP A 285 -24.30 10.87 8.18
C ASP A 285 -23.76 12.24 7.72
N SER A 286 -23.29 13.04 8.68
CA SER A 286 -22.66 14.35 8.50
C SER A 286 -21.36 14.27 7.70
N GLY A 287 -20.47 13.32 8.01
CA GLY A 287 -19.21 13.13 7.28
C GLY A 287 -19.46 12.68 5.84
N VAL A 288 -20.37 11.74 5.62
CA VAL A 288 -20.74 11.30 4.26
C VAL A 288 -21.37 12.46 3.48
N LYS A 289 -22.16 13.33 4.11
CA LYS A 289 -22.68 14.55 3.47
C LYS A 289 -21.56 15.48 3.00
N LEU A 290 -20.54 15.73 3.83
CA LEU A 290 -19.38 16.56 3.43
C LEU A 290 -18.62 15.96 2.23
N LEU A 291 -18.45 14.64 2.21
CA LEU A 291 -17.85 13.94 1.07
C LEU A 291 -18.72 14.06 -0.18
N SER A 292 -20.05 13.96 -0.03
CA SER A 292 -21.03 14.15 -1.11
C SER A 292 -20.91 15.55 -1.71
N ASP A 293 -20.91 16.59 -0.88
CA ASP A 293 -20.76 17.98 -1.32
C ASP A 293 -19.42 18.22 -2.04
N PHE A 294 -18.35 17.53 -1.62
CA PHE A 294 -17.08 17.57 -2.33
C PHE A 294 -17.14 16.94 -3.72
N LEU A 295 -17.82 15.80 -3.87
CA LEU A 295 -17.98 15.14 -5.18
C LEU A 295 -18.74 16.01 -6.18
N GLN A 296 -19.64 16.88 -5.72
CA GLN A 296 -20.33 17.85 -6.58
C GLN A 296 -19.41 18.97 -7.08
N SER A 297 -18.28 19.21 -6.41
CA SER A 297 -17.37 20.29 -6.79
C SER A 297 -16.79 20.06 -8.20
N PRO A 298 -16.72 21.09 -9.05
CA PRO A 298 -16.07 20.99 -10.35
C PRO A 298 -14.56 20.69 -10.24
N ASN A 299 -13.99 20.94 -9.06
CA ASN A 299 -12.58 20.66 -8.77
C ASN A 299 -12.34 19.20 -8.37
N CYS A 300 -13.38 18.41 -8.12
CA CYS A 300 -13.23 17.01 -7.77
C CYS A 300 -12.71 16.22 -8.97
N ARG A 301 -11.65 15.46 -8.73
CA ARG A 301 -10.89 14.71 -9.74
C ARG A 301 -10.79 13.21 -9.44
N LEU A 302 -11.57 12.75 -8.45
CA LEU A 302 -11.59 11.36 -8.03
C LEU A 302 -12.16 10.47 -9.14
N GLU A 303 -11.38 9.45 -9.48
CA GLU A 303 -11.71 8.39 -10.43
C GLU A 303 -12.15 7.12 -9.69
N THR A 304 -11.62 6.88 -8.50
CA THR A 304 -12.01 5.75 -7.65
C THR A 304 -12.42 6.24 -6.27
N LEU A 305 -13.64 5.87 -5.85
CA LEU A 305 -14.12 6.10 -4.50
C LEU A 305 -14.58 4.79 -3.86
N ARG A 306 -14.10 4.54 -2.65
CA ARG A 306 -14.63 3.51 -1.76
C ARG A 306 -15.06 4.17 -0.45
N SER A 307 -16.34 4.10 -0.12
CA SER A 307 -16.91 4.81 1.04
C SER A 307 -17.91 3.93 1.79
N VAL A 308 -18.12 4.28 3.06
CA VAL A 308 -19.25 3.79 3.87
C VAL A 308 -20.47 4.65 3.57
N LEU A 309 -21.62 4.00 3.47
CA LEU A 309 -22.93 4.63 3.35
C LEU A 309 -23.85 4.06 4.44
N PHE A 310 -24.38 4.94 5.27
CA PHE A 310 -25.51 4.64 6.14
C PHE A 310 -26.82 4.91 5.38
N PHE A 311 -27.87 4.16 5.71
CA PHE A 311 -29.13 4.08 4.94
C PHE A 311 -29.77 5.45 4.69
N SER A 312 -29.76 6.36 5.68
CA SER A 312 -30.31 7.72 5.60
C SER A 312 -29.59 8.61 4.58
N VAL A 313 -28.30 8.40 4.34
CA VAL A 313 -27.45 9.31 3.55
C VAL A 313 -27.04 8.74 2.18
N CYS A 314 -27.34 7.47 1.91
CA CYS A 314 -27.27 6.89 0.56
C CYS A 314 -27.92 7.82 -0.48
N VAL A 315 -29.05 8.44 -0.16
CA VAL A 315 -29.79 9.31 -1.08
C VAL A 315 -29.01 10.57 -1.44
N LEU A 316 -28.48 11.28 -0.45
CA LEU A 316 -27.70 12.52 -0.68
C LEU A 316 -26.41 12.24 -1.43
N HIS A 317 -25.73 11.14 -1.10
CA HIS A 317 -24.47 10.74 -1.74
C HIS A 317 -24.67 10.32 -3.20
N LEU A 318 -25.77 9.63 -3.51
CA LEU A 318 -26.10 9.27 -4.88
C LEU A 318 -26.62 10.47 -5.69
N MET A 319 -27.35 11.40 -5.05
CA MET A 319 -27.75 12.66 -5.67
C MET A 319 -26.53 13.53 -6.03
N SER A 320 -25.50 13.59 -5.18
CA SER A 320 -24.26 14.31 -5.49
C SER A 320 -23.49 13.73 -6.67
N LEU A 321 -23.50 12.40 -6.83
CA LEU A 321 -22.82 11.76 -7.94
C LEU A 321 -23.50 12.12 -9.27
N LYS A 322 -24.83 12.31 -9.27
CA LYS A 322 -25.59 12.69 -10.47
C LYS A 322 -25.22 14.08 -11.01
N SER A 323 -24.83 15.03 -10.15
CA SER A 323 -24.54 16.40 -10.58
C SER A 323 -23.17 16.55 -11.24
N ASN A 324 -22.19 15.69 -10.94
CA ASN A 324 -20.88 15.70 -11.61
C ASN A 324 -20.34 14.28 -11.89
N PRO A 325 -20.93 13.54 -12.84
CA PRO A 325 -20.66 12.11 -13.03
C PRO A 325 -19.43 11.81 -13.91
N SER A 326 -18.76 12.82 -14.46
CA SER A 326 -17.87 12.65 -15.62
C SER A 326 -16.51 12.02 -15.30
N HIS A 327 -16.04 12.15 -14.06
CA HIS A 327 -14.68 11.73 -13.66
C HIS A 327 -14.63 10.34 -13.01
N LEU A 328 -15.71 9.89 -12.37
CA LEU A 328 -15.70 8.66 -11.59
C LEU A 328 -15.77 7.42 -12.51
N ARG A 329 -14.79 6.52 -12.36
CA ARG A 329 -14.64 5.27 -13.12
C ARG A 329 -14.90 4.04 -12.28
N GLU A 330 -14.50 4.05 -11.01
CA GLU A 330 -14.74 2.95 -10.06
C GLU A 330 -15.49 3.48 -8.82
N LEU A 331 -16.61 2.84 -8.51
CA LEU A 331 -17.40 3.08 -7.30
C LEU A 331 -17.57 1.77 -6.55
N ASN A 332 -17.06 1.73 -5.32
CA ASN A 332 -17.25 0.60 -4.43
C ASN A 332 -18.08 1.02 -3.21
N LEU A 333 -19.31 0.51 -3.16
CA LEU A 333 -20.24 0.70 -2.05
C LEU A 333 -20.53 -0.62 -1.32
N SER A 334 -19.65 -1.60 -1.46
CA SER A 334 -19.76 -2.90 -0.79
C SER A 334 -19.82 -2.77 0.73
N ASN A 335 -20.49 -3.71 1.41
CA ASN A 335 -20.72 -3.74 2.85
C ASN A 335 -21.61 -2.61 3.40
N ASN A 336 -22.38 -1.94 2.56
CA ASN A 336 -23.32 -0.92 3.01
C ASN A 336 -24.74 -1.45 2.99
N LYS A 337 -25.59 -1.02 3.93
CA LYS A 337 -27.02 -1.40 3.95
C LYS A 337 -27.80 -0.58 2.93
N LEU A 338 -27.49 -0.75 1.64
CA LEU A 338 -28.06 0.03 0.55
C LEU A 338 -29.53 -0.31 0.30
N GLN A 339 -29.87 -1.61 0.38
CA GLN A 339 -31.19 -2.16 0.01
C GLN A 339 -31.60 -1.81 -1.44
N ASP A 340 -32.80 -2.24 -1.84
CA ASP A 340 -33.30 -1.99 -3.20
C ASP A 340 -33.59 -0.50 -3.47
N SER A 341 -33.97 0.26 -2.45
CA SER A 341 -34.22 1.70 -2.56
C SER A 341 -32.96 2.49 -2.93
N GLY A 342 -31.81 2.15 -2.33
CA GLY A 342 -30.55 2.77 -2.67
C GLY A 342 -30.05 2.38 -4.07
N VAL A 343 -30.26 1.13 -4.50
CA VAL A 343 -29.93 0.71 -5.87
C VAL A 343 -30.80 1.41 -6.91
N LYS A 344 -32.07 1.71 -6.60
CA LYS A 344 -32.92 2.48 -7.51
C LYS A 344 -32.33 3.87 -7.79
N LEU A 345 -31.83 4.56 -6.76
CA LEU A 345 -31.16 5.86 -6.92
C LEU A 345 -29.83 5.75 -7.67
N LEU A 346 -29.08 4.69 -7.40
CA LEU A 346 -27.86 4.40 -8.16
C LEU A 346 -28.17 4.10 -9.64
N SER A 347 -29.29 3.44 -9.91
CA SER A 347 -29.78 3.17 -11.26
C SER A 347 -30.11 4.48 -11.99
N ASP A 348 -30.71 5.45 -11.30
CA ASP A 348 -30.94 6.80 -11.87
C ASP A 348 -29.63 7.54 -12.18
N PHE A 349 -28.58 7.33 -11.38
CA PHE A 349 -27.24 7.84 -11.67
C PHE A 349 -26.62 7.17 -12.91
N LEU A 350 -26.72 5.84 -13.03
CA LEU A 350 -26.20 5.08 -14.17
C LEU A 350 -26.91 5.44 -15.49
N GLN A 351 -28.21 5.75 -15.43
CA GLN A 351 -29.00 6.23 -16.57
C GLN A 351 -28.55 7.61 -17.09
N SER A 352 -27.80 8.39 -16.31
CA SER A 352 -27.32 9.70 -16.74
C SER A 352 -26.39 9.56 -17.95
N PRO A 353 -26.62 10.30 -19.05
CA PRO A 353 -25.81 10.18 -20.28
C PRO A 353 -24.34 10.58 -20.06
N ASN A 354 -24.05 11.33 -18.99
CA ASN A 354 -22.71 11.75 -18.62
C ASN A 354 -22.00 10.77 -17.67
N CYS A 355 -22.67 9.69 -17.24
CA CYS A 355 -22.06 8.68 -16.39
C CYS A 355 -20.98 7.92 -17.16
N ARG A 356 -19.75 7.92 -16.63
CA ARG A 356 -18.59 7.23 -17.21
C ARG A 356 -18.11 6.05 -16.35
N LEU A 357 -18.97 5.56 -15.45
CA LEU A 357 -18.60 4.52 -14.51
C LEU A 357 -18.31 3.19 -15.24
N GLU A 358 -17.15 2.62 -14.95
CA GLU A 358 -16.64 1.38 -15.56
C GLU A 358 -16.72 0.20 -14.61
N THR A 359 -16.58 0.44 -13.30
CA THR A 359 -16.63 -0.59 -12.26
C THR A 359 -17.59 -0.18 -11.15
N LEU A 360 -18.55 -1.04 -10.86
CA LEU A 360 -19.49 -0.90 -9.75
C LEU A 360 -19.45 -2.12 -8.86
N ARG A 361 -19.13 -1.93 -7.58
CA ARG A 361 -19.13 -3.02 -6.58
C ARG A 361 -20.15 -2.76 -5.49
N LEU A 362 -21.11 -3.69 -5.36
CA LEU A 362 -22.20 -3.71 -4.40
C LEU A 362 -22.22 -5.02 -3.60
N TRP A 363 -21.04 -5.54 -3.27
CA TRP A 363 -20.90 -6.77 -2.50
C TRP A 363 -21.57 -6.63 -1.13
N ARG A 364 -22.41 -7.59 -0.75
CA ARG A 364 -23.10 -7.62 0.57
C ARG A 364 -23.85 -6.30 0.88
N CYS A 365 -24.76 -5.89 -0.01
CA CYS A 365 -25.51 -4.64 0.09
C CYS A 365 -27.00 -4.78 0.48
N CYS A 366 -27.42 -5.99 0.88
CA CYS A 366 -28.82 -6.33 1.18
C CYS A 366 -29.76 -6.19 -0.03
N LEU A 367 -29.29 -6.57 -1.21
CA LEU A 367 -30.05 -6.46 -2.47
C LEU A 367 -30.95 -7.66 -2.72
N SER A 368 -32.06 -7.43 -3.44
CA SER A 368 -32.99 -8.45 -3.94
C SER A 368 -33.14 -8.39 -5.47
N GLU A 369 -34.07 -9.15 -6.04
CA GLU A 369 -34.40 -9.12 -7.48
C GLU A 369 -34.85 -7.72 -7.97
N ILE A 370 -35.44 -6.90 -7.09
CA ILE A 370 -35.85 -5.53 -7.43
C ILE A 370 -34.64 -4.68 -7.83
N SER A 371 -33.51 -4.88 -7.13
CA SER A 371 -32.23 -4.26 -7.48
C SER A 371 -31.73 -4.70 -8.85
N CYS A 372 -31.80 -6.00 -9.17
CA CYS A 372 -31.40 -6.51 -10.48
C CYS A 372 -32.21 -5.87 -11.61
N SER A 373 -33.53 -5.78 -11.44
CA SER A 373 -34.43 -5.16 -12.43
C SER A 373 -34.10 -3.68 -12.65
N SER A 374 -33.81 -2.95 -11.57
CA SER A 374 -33.43 -1.53 -11.63
C SER A 374 -32.09 -1.32 -12.36
N LEU A 375 -31.08 -2.14 -12.04
CA LEU A 375 -29.78 -2.10 -12.70
C LEU A 375 -29.86 -2.46 -14.18
N VAL A 376 -30.62 -3.50 -14.54
CA VAL A 376 -30.83 -3.90 -15.94
C VAL A 376 -31.50 -2.76 -16.72
N SER A 377 -32.54 -2.14 -16.16
CA SER A 377 -33.19 -0.98 -16.78
C SER A 377 -32.21 0.17 -17.02
N ALA A 378 -31.36 0.46 -16.03
CA ALA A 378 -30.35 1.51 -16.15
C ALA A 378 -29.30 1.22 -17.22
N LEU A 379 -28.78 -0.01 -17.27
CA LEU A 379 -27.80 -0.44 -18.26
C LEU A 379 -28.38 -0.47 -19.68
N LYS A 380 -29.67 -0.78 -19.82
CA LYS A 380 -30.37 -0.67 -21.12
C LYS A 380 -30.49 0.78 -21.60
N SER A 381 -30.72 1.71 -20.67
CA SER A 381 -30.87 3.15 -20.98
C SER A 381 -29.54 3.83 -21.33
N ASN A 382 -28.44 3.46 -20.64
CA ASN A 382 -27.10 3.98 -20.91
C ASN A 382 -26.07 2.83 -21.10
N PRO A 383 -26.00 2.23 -22.30
CA PRO A 383 -25.30 0.96 -22.54
C PRO A 383 -23.76 0.97 -22.49
N SER A 384 -23.09 2.11 -22.29
CA SER A 384 -21.78 2.31 -22.95
C SER A 384 -20.52 2.33 -22.07
N HIS A 385 -20.62 2.23 -20.73
CA HIS A 385 -19.44 2.40 -19.87
C HIS A 385 -19.17 1.30 -18.84
N LEU A 386 -20.20 0.67 -18.25
CA LEU A 386 -19.99 -0.31 -17.19
C LEU A 386 -19.43 -1.62 -17.75
N ARG A 387 -18.24 -2.01 -17.27
CA ARG A 387 -17.53 -3.24 -17.65
C ARG A 387 -17.51 -4.28 -16.54
N GLU A 388 -17.44 -3.86 -15.28
CA GLU A 388 -17.44 -4.75 -14.12
C GLU A 388 -18.60 -4.40 -13.17
N LEU A 389 -19.43 -5.40 -12.87
CA LEU A 389 -20.49 -5.34 -11.87
C LEU A 389 -20.32 -6.49 -10.88
N ASP A 390 -20.11 -6.16 -9.61
CA ASP A 390 -20.00 -7.13 -8.52
C ASP A 390 -21.20 -7.02 -7.57
N LEU A 391 -22.05 -8.04 -7.55
CA LEU A 391 -23.22 -8.18 -6.69
C LEU A 391 -23.11 -9.36 -5.72
N ASN A 392 -21.92 -9.93 -5.55
CA ASN A 392 -21.70 -11.09 -4.69
C ASN A 392 -22.22 -10.88 -3.25
N PHE A 393 -22.58 -12.00 -2.60
CA PHE A 393 -23.12 -12.02 -1.23
C PHE A 393 -24.38 -11.15 -1.02
N ASN A 394 -25.19 -10.97 -2.06
CA ASN A 394 -26.56 -10.49 -1.97
C ASN A 394 -27.57 -11.63 -2.09
N LYS A 395 -28.80 -11.41 -1.62
CA LYS A 395 -29.89 -12.41 -1.68
C LYS A 395 -30.64 -12.27 -3.00
N LEU A 396 -29.92 -12.45 -4.11
CA LEU A 396 -30.50 -12.40 -5.45
C LEU A 396 -31.17 -13.73 -5.76
N GLN A 397 -32.38 -13.69 -6.31
CA GLN A 397 -33.06 -14.87 -6.84
C GLN A 397 -32.56 -15.18 -8.26
N ASP A 398 -32.71 -16.44 -8.69
CA ASP A 398 -32.25 -16.92 -10.00
C ASP A 398 -32.81 -16.09 -11.17
N SER A 399 -34.05 -15.60 -11.06
CA SER A 399 -34.68 -14.73 -12.04
C SER A 399 -33.92 -13.40 -12.22
N GLY A 400 -33.53 -12.75 -11.12
CA GLY A 400 -32.74 -11.51 -11.14
C GLY A 400 -31.32 -11.72 -11.70
N VAL A 401 -30.67 -12.83 -11.35
CA VAL A 401 -29.35 -13.20 -11.88
C VAL A 401 -29.42 -13.48 -13.38
N LYS A 402 -30.48 -14.15 -13.84
CA LYS A 402 -30.70 -14.43 -15.26
C LYS A 402 -30.81 -13.15 -16.08
N LEU A 403 -31.56 -12.14 -15.62
CA LEU A 403 -31.70 -10.87 -16.33
C LEU A 403 -30.36 -10.15 -16.55
N LEU A 404 -29.48 -10.16 -15.54
CA LEU A 404 -28.15 -9.56 -15.64
C LEU A 404 -27.20 -10.39 -16.52
N SER A 405 -27.32 -11.72 -16.45
CA SER A 405 -26.54 -12.65 -17.28
C SER A 405 -26.91 -12.53 -18.77
N ASP A 406 -28.20 -12.34 -19.07
CA ASP A 406 -28.68 -12.12 -20.43
C ASP A 406 -28.16 -10.78 -20.99
N LEU A 407 -28.05 -9.74 -20.15
CA LEU A 407 -27.45 -8.46 -20.52
C LEU A 407 -25.95 -8.59 -20.78
N GLN A 408 -25.22 -9.35 -19.96
CA GLN A 408 -23.78 -9.60 -20.15
C GLN A 408 -23.46 -10.33 -21.46
N LYS A 409 -24.33 -11.26 -21.89
CA LYS A 409 -24.14 -12.03 -23.13
C LYS A 409 -24.47 -11.23 -24.39
N ASN A 410 -25.19 -10.12 -24.26
CA ASN A 410 -25.62 -9.34 -25.41
C ASN A 410 -24.48 -8.39 -25.86
N PRO A 411 -24.04 -8.48 -27.13
CA PRO A 411 -22.90 -7.70 -27.65
C PRO A 411 -23.14 -6.19 -27.72
N ASP A 412 -24.39 -5.74 -27.63
CA ASP A 412 -24.74 -4.32 -27.61
C ASP A 412 -24.36 -3.64 -26.29
N TYR A 413 -24.05 -4.43 -25.24
CA TYR A 413 -23.62 -3.95 -23.93
C TYR A 413 -22.16 -4.31 -23.65
N ARG A 414 -21.47 -3.47 -22.87
CA ARG A 414 -20.03 -3.63 -22.57
C ARG A 414 -19.73 -4.33 -21.25
N LEU A 415 -20.71 -4.98 -20.64
CA LEU A 415 -20.52 -5.66 -19.37
C LEU A 415 -19.67 -6.93 -19.58
N GLU A 416 -18.39 -6.84 -19.23
CA GLU A 416 -17.41 -7.92 -19.43
C GLU A 416 -17.43 -8.89 -18.23
N THR A 417 -17.49 -8.34 -17.01
CA THR A 417 -17.42 -9.09 -15.76
C THR A 417 -18.68 -8.86 -14.92
N LEU A 418 -19.43 -9.94 -14.69
CA LEU A 418 -20.50 -10.00 -13.71
C LEU A 418 -20.10 -10.97 -12.60
N ARG A 419 -20.12 -10.52 -11.35
CA ARG A 419 -19.67 -11.27 -10.17
C ARG A 419 -20.75 -11.40 -9.13
#